data_AF-A0A3L6D7Z1-F1
#
_entry.id   AF-A0A3L6D7Z1-F1
#
_cell.length_a   1.000
_cell.length_b   1.000
_cell.length_c   1.000
_cell.angle_alpha   90.00
_cell.angle_beta   90.00
_cell.angle_gamma   90.00
#
_symmetry.space_group_name_H-M   'P 1'
#
loop_
_entity.id
_entity.type
_entity.pdbx_description
1 polymer ?
#
loop_
_entity_poly.entity_id
_entity_poly.type
_entity_poly.pdbx_seq_one_letter_code
_entity_poly.pdbx_strand_id
1 'polypeptide(L)'
;MDVNSALRACPICRKLSYYVIPSVLWYFSKEEKEEITESYKSKLKSIDCKYFDFGTGSCPFGTSCFYKHAYRDGRLEEVILRHLDADDGSTVIAKSIRLSDFLGRMDL
;
A
#
# COMPACT_ATOMS: atom_id res chain seq x y z
N MET A 1 19.34 -9.82 -8.99
CA MET A 1 18.46 -8.88 -8.27
C MET A 1 18.04 -7.82 -9.26
N ASP A 2 16.74 -7.59 -9.42
CA ASP A 2 16.19 -6.57 -10.29
C ASP A 2 16.63 -5.17 -9.81
N VAL A 3 17.03 -4.26 -10.71
CA VAL A 3 17.58 -2.93 -10.32
C VAL A 3 16.57 -2.14 -9.48
N ASN A 4 15.29 -2.29 -9.80
CA ASN A 4 14.17 -1.69 -9.06
C ASN A 4 14.01 -2.28 -7.64
N SER A 5 14.42 -3.53 -7.43
CA SER A 5 14.49 -4.16 -6.09
C SER A 5 15.69 -3.68 -5.27
N ALA A 6 16.81 -3.35 -5.91
CA ALA A 6 18.00 -2.83 -5.22
C ALA A 6 17.80 -1.38 -4.73
N LEU A 7 17.11 -0.55 -5.51
CA LEU A 7 16.83 0.85 -5.17
C LEU A 7 15.77 1.02 -4.06
N ARG A 8 14.91 0.01 -3.85
CA ARG A 8 13.81 0.04 -2.85
C ARG A 8 14.07 -0.88 -1.65
N ALA A 9 15.26 -1.46 -1.56
CA ALA A 9 15.65 -2.27 -0.43
C ALA A 9 16.29 -1.39 0.66
N CYS A 10 16.04 -1.72 1.92
CA CYS A 10 16.75 -1.10 3.04
C CYS A 10 18.28 -1.28 2.84
N PRO A 11 19.09 -0.22 2.92
CA PRO A 11 20.54 -0.33 2.69
C PRO A 11 21.26 -1.18 3.74
N ILE A 12 20.64 -1.40 4.90
CA ILE A 12 21.21 -2.18 6.01
C ILE A 12 20.86 -3.65 5.88
N CYS A 13 19.57 -3.99 5.83
CA CYS A 13 19.10 -5.38 5.88
C CYS A 13 18.67 -5.94 4.53
N ARG A 14 18.73 -5.14 3.46
CA ARG A 14 18.24 -5.47 2.10
C ARG A 14 16.78 -5.93 2.04
N LYS A 15 16.02 -5.73 3.12
CA LYS A 15 14.59 -6.02 3.15
C LYS A 15 13.87 -5.01 2.27
N LEU A 16 13.07 -5.52 1.35
CA LEU A 16 12.28 -4.71 0.45
C LEU A 16 11.16 -4.02 1.24
N SER A 17 11.09 -2.69 1.14
CA SER A 17 9.97 -1.91 1.67
C SER A 17 9.44 -1.02 0.56
N TYR A 18 8.13 -1.06 0.36
CA TYR A 18 7.45 -0.30 -0.70
C TYR A 18 6.86 1.02 -0.21
N TYR A 19 7.11 1.36 1.05
CA TYR A 19 6.70 2.60 1.68
C TYR A 19 7.76 3.04 2.69
N VAL A 20 7.80 4.35 2.93
CA VAL A 20 8.68 5.00 3.90
C VAL A 20 7.82 5.65 4.96
N ILE A 21 8.13 5.39 6.23
CA ILE A 21 7.51 6.09 7.36
C ILE A 21 8.52 7.10 7.86
N PRO A 22 8.24 8.41 7.76
CA PRO A 22 9.12 9.43 8.31
C PRO A 22 9.12 9.33 9.84
N SER A 23 10.31 9.35 10.44
CA SER A 23 10.50 9.39 11.88
C SER A 23 11.80 10.12 12.20
N VAL A 24 11.77 10.93 13.27
CA VAL A 24 12.97 11.56 13.85
C VAL A 24 13.63 10.65 14.90
N LEU A 25 12.92 9.63 15.36
CA LEU A 25 13.39 8.65 16.33
C LEU A 25 13.81 7.36 15.62
N TRP A 26 14.88 6.75 16.11
CA TRP A 26 15.35 5.45 15.65
C TRP A 26 14.83 4.34 16.58
N TYR A 27 14.01 3.44 16.04
CA TYR A 27 13.43 2.33 16.78
C TYR A 27 14.28 1.07 16.64
N PHE A 28 14.52 0.38 17.74
CA PHE A 28 15.37 -0.81 17.77
C PHE A 28 14.55 -2.08 17.80
N SER A 29 13.54 -2.14 18.66
CA SER A 29 12.72 -3.34 18.84
C SER A 29 11.78 -3.56 17.64
N LYS A 30 11.25 -4.78 17.54
CA LYS A 30 10.29 -5.12 16.49
C LYS A 30 8.93 -4.50 16.83
N GLU A 31 8.58 -4.53 18.10
CA GLU A 31 7.31 -4.08 18.67
C GLU A 31 7.14 -2.57 18.44
N GLU A 32 8.17 -1.78 18.72
CA GLU A 32 8.17 -0.33 18.47
C GLU A 32 7.99 -0.01 16.97
N LYS A 33 8.65 -0.79 16.10
CA LYS A 33 8.54 -0.63 14.64
C LYS A 33 7.14 -0.98 14.13
N GLU A 34 6.51 -1.98 14.73
CA GLU A 34 5.13 -2.37 14.40
C GLU A 34 4.15 -1.31 14.86
N GLU A 35 4.30 -0.79 16.08
CA GLU A 35 3.46 0.28 16.64
C GLU A 35 3.49 1.55 15.79
N ILE A 36 4.68 2.06 15.44
CA ILE A 36 4.77 3.25 14.58
C ILE A 36 4.18 2.98 13.18
N THR A 37 4.36 1.78 12.65
CA THR A 37 3.81 1.41 11.35
C THR A 37 2.29 1.41 11.36
N GLU A 38 1.70 0.83 12.40
CA GLU A 38 0.24 0.78 12.56
C GLU A 38 -0.33 2.17 12.83
N SER A 39 0.27 2.93 13.75
CA SER A 39 -0.14 4.29 14.07
C SER A 39 -0.11 5.20 12.85
N TYR A 40 0.96 5.12 12.04
CA TYR A 40 1.08 5.90 10.81
C TYR A 40 -0.01 5.53 9.80
N LYS A 41 -0.22 4.24 9.54
CA LYS A 41 -1.27 3.77 8.62
C LYS A 41 -2.67 4.14 9.11
N SER A 42 -2.93 4.04 10.42
CA SER A 42 -4.21 4.42 11.02
C SER A 42 -4.51 5.91 10.80
N LYS A 43 -3.52 6.78 11.00
CA LYS A 43 -3.64 8.21 10.69
C LYS A 43 -3.94 8.45 9.21
N LEU A 44 -3.22 7.81 8.29
CA LEU A 44 -3.49 7.97 6.85
C LEU A 44 -4.90 7.49 6.46
N LYS A 45 -5.41 6.41 7.06
CA LYS A 45 -6.78 5.91 6.84
C LYS A 45 -7.87 6.89 7.29
N SER A 46 -7.53 7.92 8.06
CA SER A 46 -8.47 8.98 8.44
C SER A 46 -8.53 10.15 7.45
N ILE A 47 -7.55 10.24 6.54
CA ILE A 47 -7.40 11.33 5.58
C ILE A 47 -7.95 10.87 4.22
N ASP A 48 -8.83 11.68 3.62
CA ASP A 48 -9.44 11.36 2.32
C ASP A 48 -8.39 11.30 1.20
N CYS A 49 -8.49 10.26 0.36
CA CYS A 49 -7.59 10.05 -0.76
C CYS A 49 -7.88 11.04 -1.90
N LYS A 50 -6.91 11.92 -2.18
CA LYS A 50 -7.00 12.90 -3.26
C LYS A 50 -7.23 12.31 -4.65
N TYR A 51 -6.78 11.08 -4.90
CA TYR A 51 -6.90 10.44 -6.21
C TYR A 51 -8.22 9.68 -6.38
N PHE A 52 -8.79 9.20 -5.27
CA PHE A 52 -10.12 8.60 -5.28
C PHE A 52 -11.19 9.69 -5.43
N ASP A 53 -10.96 10.88 -4.87
CA ASP A 53 -11.84 12.06 -4.99
C ASP A 53 -13.32 11.73 -4.74
N PHE A 54 -13.58 11.02 -3.66
CA PHE A 54 -14.92 10.59 -3.30
C PHE A 54 -15.67 9.76 -4.36
N GLY A 55 -14.93 9.01 -5.19
CA GLY A 55 -15.44 8.11 -6.22
C GLY A 55 -15.55 8.72 -7.61
N THR A 56 -15.20 9.99 -7.80
CA THR A 56 -15.10 10.61 -9.14
C THR A 56 -13.75 10.30 -9.80
N GLY A 57 -12.70 10.07 -9.00
CA GLY A 57 -11.36 9.75 -9.45
C GLY A 57 -11.06 8.26 -9.37
N SER A 58 -9.97 7.86 -10.02
CA SER A 58 -9.43 6.50 -9.93
C SER A 58 -8.10 6.55 -9.21
N CYS A 59 -8.06 6.01 -7.98
CA CYS A 59 -6.82 5.93 -7.23
C CYS A 59 -5.89 4.91 -7.90
N PRO A 60 -4.69 5.30 -8.36
CA PRO A 60 -3.79 4.38 -9.04
C PRO A 60 -3.34 3.25 -8.11
N PHE A 61 -3.43 3.46 -6.80
CA PHE A 61 -3.01 2.50 -5.79
C PHE A 61 -4.07 1.48 -5.40
N GLY A 62 -5.34 1.72 -5.78
CA GLY A 62 -6.48 0.87 -5.46
C GLY A 62 -6.48 0.38 -4.01
N THR A 63 -6.50 -0.94 -3.84
CA THR A 63 -6.57 -1.64 -2.55
C THR A 63 -5.32 -1.49 -1.68
N SER A 64 -4.23 -0.97 -2.24
CA SER A 64 -2.98 -0.68 -1.53
C SER A 64 -2.86 0.76 -1.07
N CYS A 65 -3.83 1.62 -1.37
CA CYS A 65 -3.84 2.98 -0.88
C CYS A 65 -3.92 3.00 0.65
N PHE A 66 -3.08 3.80 1.30
CA PHE A 66 -3.16 3.99 2.76
C PHE A 66 -4.17 5.07 3.16
N TYR A 67 -4.60 5.90 2.21
CA TYR A 67 -5.57 6.96 2.43
C TYR A 67 -7.01 6.43 2.32
N LYS A 68 -7.94 7.15 2.94
CA LYS A 68 -9.36 6.78 2.99
C LYS A 68 -10.00 6.89 1.62
N HIS A 69 -10.57 5.79 1.13
CA HIS A 69 -11.46 5.80 -0.03
C HIS A 69 -12.91 5.79 0.48
N ALA A 70 -13.49 6.99 0.59
CA ALA A 70 -14.88 7.18 1.01
C ALA A 70 -15.64 7.87 -0.10
N TYR A 71 -16.83 7.39 -0.46
CA TYR A 71 -17.72 8.05 -1.41
C TYR A 71 -18.39 9.26 -0.76
N ARG A 72 -19.02 10.12 -1.58
CA ARG A 72 -19.74 11.32 -1.12
C ARG A 72 -20.89 11.01 -0.16
N ASP A 73 -21.46 9.82 -0.25
CA ASP A 73 -22.51 9.32 0.65
C ASP A 73 -21.95 8.75 1.97
N GLY A 74 -20.63 8.81 2.17
CA GLY A 74 -19.95 8.34 3.37
C GLY A 74 -19.63 6.83 3.37
N ARG A 75 -20.07 6.06 2.37
CA ARG A 75 -19.68 4.65 2.24
C ARG A 75 -18.20 4.53 1.96
N LEU A 76 -17.55 3.51 2.51
CA LEU A 76 -16.16 3.18 2.17
C LEU A 76 -16.12 2.28 0.93
N GLU A 77 -15.06 2.40 0.13
CA GLU A 77 -14.81 1.46 -0.96
C GLU A 77 -14.60 0.05 -0.41
N GLU A 78 -15.41 -0.90 -0.88
CA GLU A 78 -15.22 -2.31 -0.55
C GLU A 78 -14.06 -2.88 -1.38
N VAL A 79 -13.01 -3.27 -0.67
CA VAL A 79 -11.84 -3.94 -1.26
C VAL A 79 -12.20 -5.41 -1.53
N ILE A 80 -12.76 -5.68 -2.72
CA ILE A 80 -12.94 -7.05 -3.18
C ILE A 80 -11.57 -7.58 -3.63
N LEU A 81 -10.96 -8.44 -2.82
CA LEU A 81 -9.82 -9.25 -3.24
C LEU A 81 -10.28 -10.17 -4.36
N ARG A 82 -9.90 -9.86 -5.60
CA ARG A 82 -10.23 -10.71 -6.75
C ARG A 82 -9.44 -12.02 -6.62
N HIS A 83 -10.14 -13.12 -6.37
CA HIS A 83 -9.59 -14.46 -6.54
C HIS A 83 -9.47 -14.67 -8.05
N LEU A 84 -8.25 -14.92 -8.53
CA LEU A 84 -8.03 -15.38 -9.89
C LEU A 84 -7.88 -16.89 -9.78
N ASP A 85 -8.92 -17.63 -10.19
CA ASP A 85 -8.84 -19.07 -10.29
C ASP A 85 -7.88 -19.40 -11.45
N ALA A 86 -6.79 -20.10 -11.13
CA ALA A 86 -5.91 -20.65 -12.15
C ALA A 86 -6.54 -21.95 -12.69
N ASP A 87 -6.29 -22.24 -13.97
CA ASP A 87 -6.85 -23.38 -14.73
C ASP A 87 -6.42 -24.76 -14.17
N ASP A 88 -5.52 -24.79 -13.18
CA ASP A 88 -5.02 -25.98 -12.48
C ASP A 88 -5.74 -26.25 -11.14
N GLY A 89 -6.79 -25.49 -10.81
CA GLY A 89 -7.50 -25.61 -9.54
C GLY A 89 -6.72 -25.04 -8.35
N SER A 90 -5.60 -24.36 -8.58
CA SER A 90 -4.93 -23.58 -7.54
C SER A 90 -5.61 -22.21 -7.42
N THR A 91 -6.16 -21.92 -6.24
CA THR A 91 -6.56 -20.55 -5.88
C THR A 91 -5.30 -19.73 -5.69
N VAL A 92 -4.89 -19.02 -6.74
CA VAL A 92 -3.90 -17.95 -6.60
C VAL A 92 -4.68 -16.73 -6.10
N ILE A 93 -4.67 -16.52 -4.79
CA ILE A 93 -5.05 -15.21 -4.24
C ILE A 93 -4.13 -14.22 -4.96
N ALA A 94 -4.70 -13.42 -5.88
CA ALA A 94 -3.93 -12.40 -6.58
C ALA A 94 -3.23 -11.60 -5.49
N LYS A 95 -1.90 -11.75 -5.39
CA LYS A 95 -1.08 -11.11 -4.36
C LYS A 95 -1.61 -9.71 -4.22
N SER A 96 -2.15 -9.38 -3.03
CA SER A 96 -2.63 -8.06 -2.65
C SER A 96 -1.91 -7.00 -3.48
N ILE A 97 -2.59 -6.46 -4.49
CA ILE A 97 -1.96 -5.58 -5.48
C ILE A 97 -1.25 -4.50 -4.68
N ARG A 98 0.09 -4.40 -4.78
CA ARG A 98 0.91 -3.61 -3.85
C ARG A 98 1.00 -2.17 -4.35
N LEU A 99 1.10 -1.22 -3.43
CA LEU A 99 1.28 0.22 -3.71
C LEU A 99 2.40 0.45 -4.74
N SER A 100 3.46 -0.33 -4.63
CA SER A 100 4.63 -0.33 -5.51
C SER A 100 4.38 -0.72 -6.95
N ASP A 101 3.36 -1.51 -7.21
CA ASP A 101 3.09 -2.04 -8.55
C ASP A 101 2.63 -0.91 -9.50
N PHE A 102 2.29 0.25 -8.92
CA PHE A 102 1.80 1.43 -9.64
C PHE A 102 2.79 2.61 -9.65
N LEU A 103 3.85 2.58 -8.83
CA LEU A 103 4.84 3.67 -8.78
C LEU A 103 5.71 3.75 -10.05
N GLY A 104 5.78 2.69 -10.85
CA GLY A 104 6.53 2.66 -12.11
C GLY A 104 5.74 3.12 -13.35
N ARG A 105 4.45 3.47 -13.20
CA ARG A 105 3.58 3.93 -14.30
C ARG A 105 3.19 5.41 -14.20
N MET A 106 3.73 6.13 -13.22
CA MET A 106 3.58 7.59 -13.16
C MET A 106 4.72 8.22 -13.97
N ASP A 107 4.59 8.17 -15.30
CA ASP A 107 5.33 9.10 -16.15
C ASP A 107 4.75 10.51 -15.88
N LEU A 108 5.60 11.38 -15.34
CA LEU A 108 5.42 12.83 -15.39
C LEU A 108 5.73 13.32 -16.81
#